data_AF-A0A699Z256-F1
#
_entry.id   AF-A0A699Z256-F1
#
_cell.length_a   1.000
_cell.length_b   1.000
_cell.length_c   1.000
_cell.angle_alpha   90.00
_cell.angle_beta   90.00
_cell.angle_gamma   90.00
#
_symmetry.space_group_name_H-M   'P 1'
#
loop_
_entity.id
_entity.type
_entity.pdbx_description
1 polymer ?
#
loop_
_entity_poly.entity_id
_entity_poly.type
_entity_poly.pdbx_seq_one_letter_code
_entity_poly.pdbx_strand_id
1 'polypeptide(L)'
;MVLGQLALILLRSGLVLLFSCHWFACAFYLVARVEAAGQSQGGSSWVGNAWFRFDDLNTMSRYVLSMYFAVGSFAGLGDGDLHAVTPAEAVAVILFLSYNLFAVSYITGKLTPCYPAGVRQADRQGRVVQEAKEGSKQAFALW
;
A
#
# COMPACT_ATOMS: atom_id res chain seq x y z
N MET A 1 7.00 -3.45 24.55
CA MET A 1 6.87 -2.30 23.62
C MET A 1 6.30 -2.76 22.28
N VAL A 2 5.02 -3.17 22.25
CA VAL A 2 4.35 -3.61 21.01
C VAL A 2 4.01 -2.42 20.10
N LEU A 3 3.72 -1.25 20.69
CA LEU A 3 3.37 -0.03 19.95
C LEU A 3 4.51 0.47 19.05
N GLY A 4 5.74 0.51 19.56
CA GLY A 4 6.91 0.95 18.80
C GLY A 4 7.28 -0.01 17.65
N GLN A 5 7.12 -1.31 17.87
CA GLN A 5 7.33 -2.32 16.83
C GLN A 5 6.32 -2.17 15.69
N LEU A 6 5.04 -1.96 16.02
CA LEU A 6 3.99 -1.74 15.03
C LEU A 6 4.22 -0.46 14.22
N ALA A 7 4.60 0.64 14.88
CA ALA A 7 4.91 1.91 14.22
C ALA A 7 6.07 1.76 13.22
N LEU A 8 7.15 1.05 13.61
CA LEU A 8 8.29 0.80 12.73
C LEU A 8 7.94 -0.10 11.54
N ILE A 9 7.11 -1.14 11.75
CA ILE A 9 6.65 -2.03 10.68
C ILE A 9 5.85 -1.23 9.65
N LEU A 10 4.90 -0.41 10.10
CA LEU A 10 4.06 0.40 9.22
C LEU A 10 4.87 1.47 8.49
N LEU A 11 5.72 2.21 9.19
CA LEU A 11 6.56 3.26 8.59
C LEU A 11 7.50 2.69 7.53
N ARG A 12 8.27 1.64 7.88
CA ARG A 12 9.21 1.00 6.94
C ARG A 12 8.48 0.46 5.71
N SER A 13 7.37 -0.24 5.93
CA SER A 13 6.63 -0.86 4.82
C SER A 13 5.96 0.20 3.95
N GLY A 14 5.42 1.27 4.54
CA GLY A 14 4.83 2.39 3.81
C GLY A 14 5.83 3.08 2.88
N LEU A 15 7.05 3.34 3.35
CA LEU A 15 8.10 3.92 2.51
C LEU A 15 8.49 3.01 1.34
N VAL A 16 8.61 1.70 1.59
CA VAL A 16 8.90 0.72 0.53
C VAL A 16 7.77 0.70 -0.51
N LEU A 17 6.52 0.69 -0.06
CA LEU A 17 5.35 0.74 -0.95
C LEU A 17 5.32 2.00 -1.80
N LEU A 18 5.55 3.18 -1.21
CA LEU A 18 5.60 4.45 -1.95
C LEU A 18 6.70 4.44 -3.02
N PHE A 19 7.89 3.94 -2.68
CA PHE A 19 9.00 3.83 -3.62
C PHE A 19 8.67 2.85 -4.76
N SER A 20 8.10 1.68 -4.44
CA SER A 20 7.66 0.73 -5.44
C SER A 20 6.56 1.30 -6.34
N CYS A 21 5.54 1.96 -5.77
CA CYS A 21 4.47 2.60 -6.53
C CYS A 21 5.02 3.66 -7.49
N HIS A 22 6.00 4.46 -7.08
CA HIS A 22 6.68 5.41 -7.97
C HIS A 22 7.39 4.69 -9.13
N TRP A 23 8.10 3.60 -8.84
CA TRP A 23 8.80 2.83 -9.87
C TRP A 23 7.84 2.22 -10.89
N PHE A 24 6.73 1.64 -10.42
CA PHE A 24 5.66 1.13 -11.30
C PHE A 24 4.93 2.25 -12.05
N ALA A 25 4.70 3.41 -11.42
CA ALA A 25 4.11 4.58 -12.10
C ALA A 25 5.00 5.07 -13.24
N CYS A 26 6.32 5.10 -13.04
CA CYS A 26 7.28 5.40 -14.10
C CYS A 26 7.27 4.33 -15.20
N ALA A 27 7.13 3.05 -14.87
CA ALA A 27 6.98 1.99 -15.86
C ALA A 27 5.69 2.14 -16.68
N PHE A 28 4.56 2.45 -16.04
CA PHE A 28 3.30 2.75 -16.72
C PHE A 28 3.39 3.96 -17.64
N TYR A 29 4.09 5.01 -17.21
CA TYR A 29 4.39 6.17 -18.04
C TYR A 29 5.23 5.80 -19.27
N LEU A 30 6.26 4.94 -19.11
CA LEU A 30 7.08 4.48 -20.24
C LEU A 30 6.26 3.63 -21.23
N VAL A 31 5.44 2.71 -20.73
CA VAL A 31 4.52 1.91 -21.57
C VAL A 31 3.60 2.83 -22.35
N ALA A 32 3.00 3.83 -21.70
CA ALA A 32 2.17 4.84 -22.35
C ALA A 32 2.91 5.59 -23.47
N ARG A 33 4.17 5.98 -23.24
CA ARG A 33 5.00 6.69 -24.22
C ARG A 33 5.41 5.81 -25.40
N VAL A 34 5.71 4.54 -25.17
CA VAL A 34 6.10 3.58 -26.21
C VAL A 34 4.90 3.24 -27.09
N GLU A 35 3.74 2.97 -26.49
CA GLU A 35 2.50 2.73 -27.22
C GLU A 35 2.07 3.96 -28.04
N ALA A 36 2.19 5.16 -27.48
CA ALA A 36 1.90 6.41 -28.21
C ALA A 36 2.85 6.63 -29.41
N ALA A 37 4.12 6.23 -29.30
CA ALA A 37 5.10 6.37 -30.39
C ALA A 37 4.94 5.29 -31.47
N GLY A 38 4.48 4.09 -31.11
CA GLY A 38 4.25 2.98 -32.03
C GLY A 38 2.96 3.10 -32.84
N GLN A 39 1.95 3.80 -32.31
CA GLN A 39 0.66 3.97 -32.96
C GLN A 39 0.60 5.31 -33.71
N SER A 40 1.02 5.32 -34.97
CA SER A 40 0.86 6.49 -35.86
C SER A 40 -0.61 6.83 -36.20
N GLN A 41 -1.56 6.00 -35.76
CA GLN A 41 -2.99 6.13 -36.03
C GLN A 41 -3.80 5.64 -34.81
N GLY A 42 -3.98 6.50 -33.81
CA GLY A 42 -5.14 6.53 -32.90
C GLY A 42 -5.69 5.20 -32.36
N GLY A 43 -4.83 4.26 -31.96
CA GLY A 43 -5.29 3.05 -31.29
C GLY A 43 -5.65 3.33 -29.83
N SER A 44 -6.70 2.67 -29.37
CA SER A 44 -7.25 2.78 -28.02
C SER A 44 -6.27 2.23 -26.98
N SER A 45 -5.29 3.02 -26.56
CA SER A 45 -4.57 2.80 -25.30
C SER A 45 -5.38 3.40 -24.15
N TRP A 46 -5.18 2.94 -22.93
CA TRP A 46 -5.76 3.56 -21.73
C TRP A 46 -5.46 5.08 -21.60
N VAL A 47 -4.37 5.51 -22.26
CA VAL A 47 -3.87 6.88 -22.39
C VAL A 47 -4.63 7.64 -23.49
N GLY A 48 -4.97 6.98 -24.60
CA GLY A 48 -5.76 7.55 -25.69
C GLY A 48 -7.28 7.56 -25.43
N ASN A 49 -7.79 6.67 -24.57
CA ASN A 49 -9.22 6.54 -24.25
C ASN A 49 -9.63 7.25 -22.94
N ALA A 50 -8.66 7.79 -22.19
CA ALA A 50 -8.97 8.66 -21.05
C ALA A 50 -9.68 9.93 -21.55
N TRP A 51 -10.63 10.45 -20.75
CA TRP A 51 -11.44 11.63 -21.05
C TRP A 51 -10.62 12.88 -21.45
N PHE A 52 -9.32 12.88 -21.11
CA PHE A 52 -8.33 13.88 -21.45
C PHE A 52 -7.31 13.25 -22.40
N ARG A 53 -7.16 13.79 -23.61
CA ARG A 53 -6.12 13.39 -24.58
C ARG A 53 -4.76 13.53 -23.91
N PHE A 54 -4.15 12.41 -23.51
CA PHE A 54 -2.84 12.40 -22.84
C PHE A 54 -1.76 13.16 -23.61
N ASP A 55 -1.87 13.25 -24.94
CA ASP A 55 -0.93 13.96 -25.80
C ASP A 55 -0.98 15.49 -25.70
N ASP A 56 -2.09 16.07 -25.24
CA ASP A 56 -2.21 17.51 -25.04
C ASP A 56 -1.75 17.95 -23.64
N LEU A 57 -1.51 17.00 -22.73
CA LEU A 57 -1.07 17.31 -21.37
C LEU A 57 0.44 17.52 -21.28
N ASN A 58 0.86 18.41 -20.38
CA ASN A 58 2.28 18.59 -20.06
C ASN A 58 2.87 17.30 -19.45
N THR A 59 4.19 17.15 -19.52
CA THR A 59 4.93 15.97 -19.03
C THR A 59 4.64 15.64 -17.56
N MET A 60 4.53 16.66 -16.70
CA MET A 60 4.22 16.51 -15.27
C MET A 60 2.79 15.99 -15.04
N SER A 61 1.81 16.52 -15.77
CA SER A 61 0.42 16.09 -15.65
C SER A 61 0.25 14.62 -16.08
N ARG A 62 0.97 14.19 -17.13
CA ARG A 62 1.02 12.77 -17.53
C ARG A 62 1.62 11.89 -16.43
N TYR A 63 2.69 12.34 -15.79
CA TYR A 63 3.31 11.63 -14.66
C TYR A 63 2.36 11.52 -13.46
N VAL A 64 1.70 12.63 -13.08
CA VAL A 64 0.72 12.64 -11.98
C VAL A 64 -0.44 11.68 -12.27
N LEU A 65 -0.89 11.59 -13.51
CA LEU A 65 -1.97 10.68 -13.90
C LEU A 65 -1.54 9.20 -13.82
N SER A 66 -0.33 8.85 -14.28
CA SER A 66 0.23 7.50 -14.09
C SER A 66 0.45 7.14 -12.62
N MET A 67 0.87 8.12 -11.80
CA MET A 67 1.02 7.96 -10.35
C MET A 67 -0.33 7.76 -9.66
N TYR A 68 -1.35 8.55 -10.05
CA TYR A 68 -2.73 8.39 -9.55
C TYR A 68 -3.26 6.98 -9.82
N PHE A 69 -3.06 6.47 -11.04
CA PHE A 69 -3.46 5.10 -11.35
C PHE A 69 -2.73 4.05 -10.49
N ALA A 70 -1.41 4.18 -10.33
CA ALA A 70 -0.64 3.24 -9.51
C ALA A 70 -1.08 3.27 -8.03
N VAL A 71 -1.31 4.46 -7.47
CA VAL A 71 -1.77 4.63 -6.08
C VAL A 71 -3.20 4.14 -5.92
N GLY A 72 -4.11 4.48 -6.83
CA GLY A 72 -5.52 4.05 -6.78
C GLY A 72 -5.65 2.54 -6.90
N SER A 73 -4.85 1.92 -7.77
CA SER A 73 -4.77 0.47 -7.94
C SER A 73 -4.12 -0.22 -6.72
N PHE A 74 -3.11 0.40 -6.09
CA PHE A 74 -2.51 -0.11 -4.85
C PHE A 74 -3.49 -0.06 -3.67
N ALA A 75 -4.24 1.03 -3.55
CA ALA A 75 -5.24 1.23 -2.50
C ALA A 75 -6.53 0.43 -2.74
N GLY A 76 -6.71 -0.15 -3.93
CA GLY A 76 -7.92 -0.88 -4.31
C GLY A 76 -9.15 0.02 -4.49
N LEU A 77 -8.97 1.30 -4.81
CA LEU A 77 -10.07 2.24 -5.05
C LEU A 77 -10.85 1.84 -6.31
N GLY A 78 -10.15 1.52 -7.39
CA GLY A 78 -10.75 0.93 -8.59
C GLY A 78 -11.74 1.85 -9.32
N ASP A 79 -11.38 3.13 -9.49
CA ASP A 79 -12.27 4.16 -10.07
C ASP A 79 -12.69 3.89 -11.53
N GLY A 80 -12.07 2.92 -12.23
CA GLY A 80 -12.48 2.45 -13.56
C GLY A 80 -12.18 3.40 -14.73
N ASP A 81 -11.91 4.67 -14.43
CA ASP A 81 -11.58 5.72 -15.41
C ASP A 81 -10.32 5.43 -16.24
N LEU A 82 -9.37 4.70 -15.64
CA LEU A 82 -8.15 4.25 -16.28
C LEU A 82 -8.10 2.72 -16.20
N HIS A 83 -8.06 2.06 -17.35
CA HIS A 83 -8.00 0.61 -17.45
C HIS A 83 -7.14 0.20 -18.65
N ALA A 84 -6.38 -0.88 -18.52
CA ALA A 84 -5.57 -1.40 -19.62
C ALA A 84 -6.48 -1.85 -20.78
N VAL A 85 -6.17 -1.38 -21.99
CA VAL A 85 -6.89 -1.76 -23.22
C VAL A 85 -6.00 -2.61 -24.11
N THR A 86 -4.70 -2.30 -24.15
CA THR A 86 -3.75 -3.08 -24.95
C THR A 86 -3.23 -4.28 -24.15
N PRO A 87 -2.84 -5.38 -24.83
CA PRO A 87 -2.27 -6.55 -24.15
C PRO A 87 -0.96 -6.23 -23.42
N ALA A 88 -0.15 -5.30 -23.93
CA ALA A 88 1.07 -4.84 -23.26
C ALA A 88 0.77 -4.12 -21.94
N GLU A 89 -0.23 -3.23 -21.92
CA GLU A 89 -0.71 -2.57 -20.71
C GLU A 89 -1.29 -3.57 -19.71
N ALA A 90 -2.07 -4.54 -20.20
CA ALA A 90 -2.69 -5.55 -19.35
C ALA A 90 -1.64 -6.38 -18.60
N VAL A 91 -0.56 -6.78 -19.27
CA VAL A 91 0.56 -7.48 -18.62
C VAL A 91 1.21 -6.62 -17.54
N ALA A 92 1.46 -5.34 -17.81
CA ALA A 92 2.04 -4.43 -16.82
C ALA A 92 1.13 -4.27 -15.58
N VAL A 93 -0.18 -4.14 -15.78
CA VAL A 93 -1.17 -4.07 -14.69
C VAL A 93 -1.23 -5.37 -13.90
N ILE A 94 -1.23 -6.53 -14.56
CA ILE A 94 -1.25 -7.83 -13.88
C ILE A 94 0.00 -8.02 -13.01
N LEU A 95 1.18 -7.65 -13.50
CA LEU A 95 2.42 -7.71 -12.72
C LEU A 95 2.35 -6.80 -11.49
N PHE A 96 1.82 -5.59 -11.65
CA PHE A 96 1.64 -4.66 -10.54
C PHE A 96 0.63 -5.15 -9.51
N LEU A 97 -0.53 -5.65 -9.94
CA LEU A 97 -1.54 -6.21 -9.04
C LEU A 97 -1.02 -7.46 -8.31
N SER A 98 -0.23 -8.30 -8.97
CA SER A 98 0.43 -9.45 -8.34
C SER A 98 1.39 -8.99 -7.25
N TYR A 99 2.23 -7.98 -7.53
CA TYR A 99 3.10 -7.36 -6.53
C TYR A 99 2.30 -6.80 -5.34
N ASN A 100 1.18 -6.12 -5.60
CA ASN A 100 0.33 -5.56 -4.55
C ASN A 100 -0.22 -6.65 -3.62
N LEU A 101 -0.68 -7.78 -4.17
CA LEU A 101 -1.11 -8.94 -3.38
C LEU A 101 0.01 -9.47 -2.48
N PHE A 102 1.23 -9.62 -3.03
CA PHE A 102 2.39 -10.05 -2.24
C PHE A 102 2.76 -9.03 -1.14
N ALA A 103 2.71 -7.74 -1.44
CA ALA A 103 3.05 -6.70 -0.48
C ALA A 103 2.02 -6.60 0.67
N VAL A 104 0.72 -6.64 0.35
CA VAL A 104 -0.35 -6.60 1.35
C VAL A 104 -0.33 -7.85 2.24
N SER A 105 -0.12 -9.04 1.66
CA SER A 105 0.01 -10.28 2.43
C SER A 105 1.24 -10.27 3.33
N TYR A 106 2.38 -9.76 2.86
CA TYR A 106 3.60 -9.63 3.66
C TYR A 106 3.41 -8.70 4.86
N ILE A 107 2.79 -7.54 4.66
CA ILE A 107 2.51 -6.58 5.73
C ILE A 107 1.54 -7.19 6.74
N THR A 108 0.46 -7.80 6.25
CA THR A 108 -0.53 -8.48 7.11
C THR A 108 0.14 -9.56 7.95
N GLY A 109 0.99 -10.40 7.36
CA GLY A 109 1.72 -11.45 8.08
C GLY A 109 2.64 -10.92 9.20
N LYS A 110 3.16 -9.70 9.08
CA LYS A 110 3.91 -9.04 10.16
C LYS A 110 3.05 -8.39 11.23
N LEU A 111 1.84 -7.94 10.86
CA LEU A 111 0.90 -7.30 11.78
C LEU A 111 0.14 -8.33 12.63
N THR A 112 -0.22 -9.49 12.06
CA THR A 112 -1.01 -10.52 12.76
C THR A 112 -0.41 -10.96 14.09
N PRO A 113 0.91 -11.21 14.24
CA PRO A 113 1.50 -11.58 15.52
C PRO A 113 1.50 -10.46 16.58
N CYS A 114 1.41 -9.19 16.16
CA CYS A 114 1.41 -8.05 17.07
C CYS A 114 0.12 -7.96 17.89
N TYR A 115 -1.03 -8.33 17.31
CA TYR A 115 -2.32 -8.31 18.00
C TYR A 115 -2.35 -9.17 19.28
N PRO A 116 -2.10 -10.49 19.22
CA PRO A 116 -2.11 -11.32 20.42
C PRO A 116 -0.96 -10.98 21.37
N ALA A 117 0.17 -10.45 20.86
CA ALA A 117 1.24 -9.96 21.71
C ALA A 117 0.82 -8.73 22.54
N GLY A 118 0.06 -7.80 21.96
CA GLY A 118 -0.53 -6.66 22.66
C GLY A 118 -1.49 -7.10 23.77
N VAL A 119 -2.38 -8.05 23.47
CA VAL A 119 -3.33 -8.62 24.44
C VAL A 119 -2.59 -9.29 25.61
N ARG A 120 -1.59 -10.14 25.34
CA ARG A 120 -0.78 -10.77 26.39
C ARG A 120 -0.02 -9.76 27.26
N GLN A 121 0.41 -8.65 26.67
CA GLN A 121 1.09 -7.58 27.41
C GLN A 121 0.11 -6.89 28.38
N ALA A 122 -1.09 -6.57 27.92
CA ALA A 122 -2.14 -5.96 28.75
C ALA A 122 -2.57 -6.89 29.91
N ASP A 123 -2.78 -8.17 29.62
CA ASP A 123 -3.14 -9.18 30.61
C ASP A 123 -2.04 -9.37 31.68
N ARG A 124 -0.76 -9.46 31.27
CA ARG A 124 0.37 -9.50 32.21
C ARG A 124 0.40 -8.27 33.12
N GLN A 125 0.16 -7.09 32.56
CA GLN A 125 0.14 -5.84 33.33
C GLN A 125 -1.02 -5.82 34.34
N GLY A 126 -2.19 -6.37 33.97
CA GLY A 126 -3.33 -6.56 34.87
C GLY A 126 -3.00 -7.47 36.06
N ARG A 127 -2.35 -8.62 35.83
CA ARG A 127 -1.94 -9.54 36.91
C ARG A 127 -0.98 -8.89 37.90
N VAL A 128 0.04 -8.20 37.41
CA VAL A 128 1.02 -7.50 38.28
C VAL A 128 0.34 -6.46 39.17
N VAL A 129 -0.64 -5.72 38.63
CA VAL A 129 -1.42 -4.75 39.40
C VAL A 129 -2.28 -5.45 40.46
N GLN A 130 -2.82 -6.62 40.17
CA GLN A 130 -3.62 -7.40 41.13
C GLN A 130 -2.76 -7.96 42.27
N GLU A 131 -1.61 -8.56 41.95
CA GLU A 131 -0.64 -9.07 42.93
C GLU A 131 -0.16 -7.94 43.87
N ALA A 132 0.10 -6.75 43.33
CA ALA A 132 0.47 -5.58 44.13
C ALA A 132 -0.65 -5.14 45.10
N LYS A 133 -1.92 -5.19 44.65
CA LYS A 133 -3.08 -4.90 45.51
C LYS A 133 -3.26 -5.93 46.61
N GLU A 134 -3.09 -7.22 46.31
CA GLU A 134 -3.20 -8.30 47.29
C GLU A 134 -2.08 -8.23 48.34
N GLY A 135 -0.83 -8.02 47.92
CA GLY A 135 0.29 -7.82 48.84
C GLY A 135 0.12 -6.60 49.75
N SER A 136 -0.42 -5.49 49.21
CA SER A 136 -0.76 -4.31 50.00
C SER A 136 -1.83 -4.61 51.07
N LYS A 137 -2.91 -5.31 50.71
CA LYS A 137 -3.95 -5.73 51.66
C LYS A 137 -3.40 -6.61 52.78
N GLN A 138 -2.52 -7.56 52.45
CA GLN A 138 -1.87 -8.41 53.44
C GLN A 138 -0.97 -7.60 54.39
N ALA A 139 -0.23 -6.62 53.88
CA ALA A 139 0.60 -5.74 54.71
C ALA A 139 -0.22 -4.89 55.69
N PHE A 140 -1.40 -4.40 55.27
CA PHE A 140 -2.32 -3.68 56.15
C PHE A 140 -3.04 -4.60 57.17
N ALA A 141 -3.23 -5.88 56.88
CA ALA A 141 -3.86 -6.83 57.81
C ALA A 141 -2.93 -7.31 58.94
N LEU A 142 -1.63 -7.03 58.83
CA LEU A 142 -0.60 -7.39 59.83
C LEU A 142 -0.29 -6.26 60.83
N TRP A 143 -0.98 -5.11 60.72
CA TRP A 143 -0.93 -3.96 61.62
C TRP A 143 -2.30 -3.72 62.24
#